data_AF-B4D8V3-F1
#
_entry.id   AF-B4D8V3-F1
#
_cell.length_a   1.000
_cell.length_b   1.000
_cell.length_c   1.000
_cell.angle_alpha   90.00
_cell.angle_beta   90.00
_cell.angle_gamma   90.00
#
_symmetry.space_group_name_H-M   'P 1'
#
loop_
_entity.id
_entity.type
_entity.pdbx_description
1 polymer ?
#
loop_
_entity_poly.entity_id
_entity_poly.type
_entity_poly.pdbx_seq_one_letter_code
_entity_poly.pdbx_strand_id
1 'polypeptide(L)'
;MQRVLFPSLALLCAASLAVAQLPTIDPPRNWKTAEGAPFQASLMSFDGTTAIFRMQNGSRAQAPATKLSADDQKYLQDWQKKQPINTTMPNEVGVETAQVKAEVVSEDPVAEKFVYRTQHFEFESQGKFNQVLLRDVARNFEATYELLKALPWHIDPKPESGDLFHAKLLKDKDAYFAAGGMRNSGGMYSSRQQLFLVPFESIGVKLVGKAYAKDENFETHTMVHELTHQMMHFWLDYLPQWVVEGTAEYTGTLPLHTGQFRVSAAKNGLRDYLAFLKNKTMNGVPEPYPLEQLFPITNEQWNKVLEDDPRASHRLYFTSFLLVYYFMHLDGKGDGQLFARYFREVGEVRKSVEDYYKAMEDFKKQPGVKVNPDGSFTYRSDMVLPKPPDVIKSPEARAEFQKKTLQILLDGRSEADLMKQIRTGYSHLGIRL
;
A
#
# COMPACT_ATOMS: atom_id res chain seq x y z
N MET A 1 14.79 -30.58 57.10
CA MET A 1 14.38 -30.70 55.69
C MET A 1 13.34 -29.61 55.40
N GLN A 2 13.78 -28.51 54.79
CA GLN A 2 12.94 -27.37 54.43
C GLN A 2 12.07 -27.70 53.21
N ARG A 3 10.75 -27.41 53.30
CA ARG A 3 9.82 -27.45 52.17
C ARG A 3 9.88 -26.13 51.43
N VAL A 4 10.30 -26.16 50.17
CA VAL A 4 10.23 -25.02 49.25
C VAL A 4 8.84 -25.02 48.60
N LEU A 5 8.07 -23.97 48.85
CA LEU A 5 6.83 -23.63 48.16
C LEU A 5 7.19 -22.73 46.97
N PHE A 6 6.94 -23.18 45.74
CA PHE A 6 6.98 -22.33 44.55
C PHE A 6 5.61 -21.66 44.37
N PRO A 7 5.52 -20.33 44.20
CA PRO A 7 4.28 -19.68 43.81
C PRO A 7 4.13 -19.79 42.29
N SER A 8 3.03 -20.39 41.85
CA SER A 8 2.61 -20.36 40.44
C SER A 8 2.16 -18.95 40.07
N LEU A 9 3.00 -18.21 39.35
CA LEU A 9 2.63 -16.96 38.70
C LEU A 9 1.72 -17.30 37.51
N ALA A 10 0.42 -17.01 37.62
CA ALA A 10 -0.49 -17.06 36.49
C ALA A 10 -0.25 -15.83 35.60
N LEU A 11 0.49 -16.01 34.50
CA LEU A 11 0.50 -15.04 33.41
C LEU A 11 -0.88 -15.03 32.73
N LEU A 12 -1.66 -13.98 32.97
CA LEU A 12 -2.79 -13.63 32.10
C LEU A 12 -2.22 -13.08 30.80
N CYS A 13 -1.93 -13.97 29.84
CA CYS A 13 -1.81 -13.56 28.45
C CYS A 13 -3.21 -13.14 27.97
N ALA A 14 -3.41 -11.84 27.78
CA ALA A 14 -4.54 -11.33 27.01
C ALA A 14 -4.35 -11.77 25.55
N ALA A 15 -4.81 -12.98 25.23
CA ALA A 15 -4.95 -13.41 23.86
C ALA A 15 -6.05 -12.54 23.23
N SER A 16 -5.65 -11.65 22.32
CA SER A 16 -6.57 -11.05 21.36
C SER A 16 -7.21 -12.20 20.58
N LEU A 17 -8.45 -12.55 20.92
CA LEU A 17 -9.26 -13.49 20.15
C LEU A 17 -9.53 -12.84 18.80
N ALA A 18 -8.67 -13.12 17.82
CA ALA A 18 -9.03 -12.97 16.42
C ALA A 18 -10.24 -13.88 16.20
N VAL A 19 -11.43 -13.29 16.07
CA VAL A 19 -12.61 -14.05 15.65
C VAL A 19 -12.31 -14.51 14.23
N ALA A 20 -11.98 -15.78 14.06
CA ALA A 20 -11.76 -16.35 12.74
C ALA A 20 -13.00 -16.11 11.89
N GLN A 21 -12.85 -15.33 10.81
CA GLN A 21 -13.95 -15.04 9.90
C GLN A 21 -14.27 -16.31 9.12
N LEU A 22 -15.38 -16.95 9.48
CA LEU A 22 -15.82 -18.19 8.83
C LEU A 22 -16.32 -17.90 7.41
N PRO A 23 -16.06 -18.80 6.44
CA PRO A 23 -16.64 -18.71 5.10
C PRO A 23 -18.17 -18.62 5.13
N THR A 24 -18.74 -17.85 4.21
CA THR A 24 -20.19 -17.81 4.01
C THR A 24 -20.64 -19.08 3.30
N ILE A 25 -21.38 -19.93 4.00
CA ILE A 25 -21.93 -21.16 3.43
C ILE A 25 -23.15 -20.81 2.58
N ASP A 26 -23.13 -21.22 1.31
CA ASP A 26 -24.26 -21.03 0.41
C ASP A 26 -25.38 -22.05 0.65
N PRO A 27 -26.64 -21.68 0.34
CA PRO A 27 -27.74 -22.64 0.32
C PRO A 27 -27.46 -23.77 -0.70
N PRO A 28 -28.06 -24.96 -0.53
CA PRO A 28 -27.85 -26.07 -1.45
C PRO A 28 -28.22 -25.69 -2.88
N ARG A 29 -27.32 -25.98 -3.83
CA ARG A 29 -27.56 -25.77 -5.27
C ARG A 29 -27.24 -27.02 -6.07
N ASN A 30 -27.67 -27.04 -7.33
CA ASN A 30 -27.29 -28.07 -8.29
C ASN A 30 -25.89 -27.77 -8.84
N TRP A 31 -25.05 -28.79 -8.80
CA TRP A 31 -23.69 -28.87 -9.34
C TRP A 31 -23.66 -29.94 -10.42
N LYS A 32 -22.65 -29.89 -11.28
CA LYS A 32 -22.38 -30.90 -12.32
C LYS A 32 -20.90 -31.29 -12.28
N THR A 33 -20.63 -32.58 -12.43
CA THR A 33 -19.26 -33.04 -12.69
C THR A 33 -18.80 -32.63 -14.08
N ALA A 34 -17.50 -32.75 -14.37
CA ALA A 34 -16.95 -32.52 -15.70
C ALA A 34 -17.59 -33.42 -16.78
N GLU A 35 -18.04 -34.61 -16.39
CA GLU A 35 -18.75 -35.57 -17.23
C GLU A 35 -20.27 -35.28 -17.33
N GLY A 36 -20.76 -34.23 -16.68
CA GLY A 36 -22.15 -33.76 -16.77
C GLY A 36 -23.12 -34.38 -15.75
N ALA A 37 -22.65 -35.22 -14.84
CA ALA A 37 -23.51 -35.85 -13.82
C ALA A 37 -23.93 -34.80 -12.76
N PRO A 38 -25.24 -34.60 -12.51
CA PRO A 38 -25.71 -33.61 -11.55
C PRO A 38 -25.64 -34.14 -10.11
N PHE A 39 -25.38 -33.24 -9.16
CA PHE A 39 -25.55 -33.50 -7.73
C PHE A 39 -25.97 -32.24 -6.98
N GLN A 40 -26.60 -32.39 -5.82
CA GLN A 40 -27.06 -31.24 -5.02
C GLN A 40 -26.29 -31.15 -3.70
N ALA A 41 -25.71 -29.99 -3.44
CA ALA A 41 -24.92 -29.75 -2.23
C ALA A 41 -24.78 -28.26 -1.91
N SER A 42 -24.48 -27.96 -0.64
CA SER A 42 -24.00 -26.65 -0.20
C SER A 42 -22.47 -26.60 -0.28
N LEU A 43 -21.91 -25.53 -0.85
CA LEU A 43 -20.47 -25.29 -0.79
C LEU A 43 -20.10 -24.79 0.61
N MET A 44 -19.13 -25.46 1.24
CA MET A 44 -18.63 -25.10 2.57
C MET A 44 -17.32 -24.32 2.50
N SER A 45 -16.40 -24.73 1.62
CA SER A 45 -15.11 -24.07 1.45
C SER A 45 -14.53 -24.38 0.07
N PHE A 46 -13.67 -23.48 -0.42
CA PHE A 46 -12.90 -23.67 -1.64
C PHE A 46 -11.55 -22.98 -1.48
N ASP A 47 -10.45 -23.71 -1.68
CA ASP A 47 -9.07 -23.22 -1.51
C ASP A 47 -8.43 -22.74 -2.82
N GLY A 48 -9.20 -22.66 -3.91
CA GLY A 48 -8.70 -22.39 -5.26
C GLY A 48 -8.47 -23.66 -6.09
N THR A 49 -8.38 -24.82 -5.45
CA THR A 49 -8.15 -26.11 -6.11
C THR A 49 -9.19 -27.17 -5.76
N THR A 50 -9.61 -27.24 -4.49
CA THR A 50 -10.49 -28.28 -3.96
C THR A 50 -11.68 -27.64 -3.27
N ALA A 51 -12.88 -28.06 -3.67
CA ALA A 51 -14.14 -27.64 -3.06
C ALA A 51 -14.60 -28.70 -2.05
N ILE A 52 -15.04 -28.24 -0.87
CA ILE A 52 -15.67 -29.06 0.16
C ILE A 52 -17.16 -28.76 0.17
N PHE A 53 -17.95 -29.82 0.05
CA PHE A 53 -19.40 -29.80 -0.05
C PHE A 53 -20.05 -30.43 1.18
N ARG A 54 -21.20 -29.89 1.59
CA ARG A 54 -22.17 -30.56 2.45
C ARG A 54 -23.28 -31.14 1.58
N MET A 55 -23.35 -32.46 1.53
CA MET A 55 -24.40 -33.20 0.83
C MET A 55 -25.72 -33.11 1.60
N GLN A 56 -26.85 -33.38 0.95
CA GLN A 56 -28.17 -33.34 1.59
C GLN A 56 -28.32 -34.26 2.81
N ASN A 57 -27.65 -35.41 2.79
CA ASN A 57 -27.63 -36.35 3.93
C ASN A 57 -26.71 -35.88 5.09
N GLY A 58 -26.19 -34.66 5.02
CA GLY A 58 -25.28 -34.08 6.03
C GLY A 58 -23.82 -34.51 5.91
N SER A 59 -23.51 -35.47 5.04
CA SER A 59 -22.13 -35.91 4.82
C SER A 59 -21.29 -34.83 4.12
N ARG A 60 -19.97 -34.89 4.34
CA ARG A 60 -19.01 -34.04 3.65
C ARG A 60 -18.44 -34.78 2.44
N ALA A 61 -18.40 -34.10 1.31
CA ALA A 61 -17.72 -34.57 0.10
C ALA A 61 -16.68 -33.54 -0.33
N GLN A 62 -15.63 -33.99 -0.99
CA GLN A 62 -14.60 -33.11 -1.55
C GLN A 62 -14.43 -33.44 -3.03
N ALA A 63 -14.26 -32.40 -3.86
CA ALA A 63 -13.94 -32.58 -5.27
C ALA A 63 -12.92 -31.52 -5.73
N PRO A 64 -11.91 -31.90 -6.51
CA PRO A 64 -11.10 -30.93 -7.25
C PRO A 64 -12.00 -30.09 -8.15
N ALA A 65 -11.77 -28.78 -8.24
CA ALA A 65 -12.54 -27.90 -9.12
C ALA A 65 -12.49 -28.36 -10.58
N THR A 66 -11.37 -28.93 -11.02
CA THR A 66 -11.18 -29.50 -12.36
C THR A 66 -12.11 -30.68 -12.67
N LYS A 67 -12.74 -31.28 -11.65
CA LYS A 67 -13.73 -32.37 -11.77
C LYS A 67 -15.17 -31.86 -11.83
N LEU A 68 -15.39 -30.56 -11.80
CA LEU A 68 -16.69 -29.93 -11.96
C LEU A 68 -16.85 -29.33 -13.35
N SER A 69 -18.09 -29.04 -13.73
CA SER A 69 -18.40 -28.36 -14.99
C SER A 69 -17.73 -26.97 -15.07
N ALA A 70 -17.53 -26.44 -16.28
CA ALA A 70 -16.94 -25.12 -16.47
C ALA A 70 -17.76 -23.99 -15.78
N ASP A 71 -19.08 -24.11 -15.79
CA ASP A 71 -19.99 -23.17 -15.11
C ASP A 71 -19.81 -23.22 -13.59
N ASP A 72 -19.64 -24.41 -13.02
CA ASP A 72 -19.41 -24.58 -11.59
C ASP A 72 -17.99 -24.17 -11.17
N GLN A 73 -17.00 -24.37 -12.03
CA GLN A 73 -15.65 -23.81 -11.82
C GLN A 73 -15.70 -22.28 -11.77
N LYS A 74 -16.43 -21.65 -12.69
CA LYS A 74 -16.65 -20.19 -12.68
C LYS A 74 -17.36 -19.77 -11.39
N TYR A 75 -18.39 -20.51 -10.98
CA TYR A 75 -19.08 -20.22 -9.72
C TYR A 75 -18.18 -20.32 -8.50
N LEU A 76 -17.29 -21.33 -8.42
CA LEU A 76 -16.35 -21.46 -7.30
C LEU A 76 -15.42 -20.24 -7.21
N GLN A 77 -14.94 -19.74 -8.35
CA GLN A 77 -14.15 -18.52 -8.41
C GLN A 77 -14.95 -17.30 -7.93
N ASP A 78 -16.18 -17.13 -8.43
CA ASP A 78 -17.07 -16.02 -8.02
C ASP A 78 -17.45 -16.11 -6.53
N TRP A 79 -17.63 -17.31 -6.00
CA TRP A 79 -17.90 -17.56 -4.58
C TRP A 79 -16.68 -17.21 -3.72
N GLN A 80 -15.48 -17.62 -4.14
CA GLN A 80 -14.23 -17.32 -3.43
C GLN A 80 -14.00 -15.82 -3.32
N LYS A 81 -14.27 -15.07 -4.39
CA LYS A 81 -14.20 -13.60 -4.41
C LYS A 81 -15.15 -12.95 -3.39
N LYS A 82 -16.28 -13.58 -3.08
CA LYS A 82 -17.25 -13.07 -2.09
C LYS A 82 -16.87 -13.42 -0.65
N GLN A 83 -15.96 -14.36 -0.43
CA GLN A 83 -15.58 -14.77 0.91
C GLN A 83 -14.94 -13.63 1.69
N PRO A 84 -15.11 -13.60 3.03
CA PRO A 84 -14.36 -12.71 3.89
C PRO A 84 -12.86 -12.90 3.66
N ILE A 85 -12.13 -11.80 3.58
CA ILE A 85 -10.67 -11.81 3.51
C ILE A 85 -10.16 -11.73 4.94
N ASN A 86 -9.12 -12.47 5.30
CA ASN A 86 -8.51 -12.23 6.61
C ASN A 86 -7.89 -10.82 6.64
N THR A 87 -8.54 -9.87 7.30
CA THR A 87 -8.13 -8.47 7.39
C THR A 87 -7.59 -8.10 8.76
N THR A 88 -7.05 -9.07 9.50
CA THR A 88 -6.57 -8.82 10.86
C THR A 88 -5.52 -7.69 10.83
N MET A 89 -5.93 -6.52 11.29
CA MET A 89 -5.04 -5.37 11.44
C MET A 89 -4.02 -5.69 12.52
N PRO A 90 -2.71 -5.55 12.26
CA PRO A 90 -1.72 -5.76 13.29
C PRO A 90 -1.89 -4.70 14.38
N ASN A 91 -1.54 -5.03 15.62
CA ASN A 91 -1.56 -4.06 16.71
C ASN A 91 -0.34 -3.14 16.67
N GLU A 92 0.81 -3.72 16.39
CA GLU A 92 2.13 -3.11 16.30
C GLU A 92 2.92 -3.80 15.19
N VAL A 93 3.67 -3.03 14.41
CA VAL A 93 4.52 -3.54 13.32
C VAL A 93 5.80 -2.74 13.28
N GLY A 94 6.91 -3.41 13.04
CA GLY A 94 8.16 -2.72 12.81
C GLY A 94 9.32 -3.67 12.96
N VAL A 95 10.48 -3.10 13.23
CA VAL A 95 11.75 -3.81 13.23
C VAL A 95 12.29 -4.03 14.63
N GLU A 96 12.95 -5.16 14.84
CA GLU A 96 13.75 -5.32 16.05
C GLU A 96 14.94 -4.37 16.00
N THR A 97 14.87 -3.31 16.82
CA THR A 97 15.73 -2.13 16.69
C THR A 97 17.22 -2.39 16.93
N ALA A 98 17.56 -3.51 17.58
CA ALA A 98 18.92 -3.99 17.80
C ALA A 98 19.49 -4.71 16.56
N GLN A 99 18.62 -5.21 15.68
CA GLN A 99 18.98 -5.95 14.48
C GLN A 99 19.15 -5.04 13.25
N VAL A 100 18.54 -3.84 13.24
CA VAL A 100 18.71 -2.88 12.15
C VAL A 100 20.13 -2.32 12.17
N LYS A 101 20.91 -2.68 11.15
CA LYS A 101 22.26 -2.17 10.90
C LYS A 101 22.27 -1.36 9.61
N ALA A 102 22.80 -0.15 9.71
CA ALA A 102 23.14 0.67 8.55
C ALA A 102 24.64 0.56 8.31
N GLU A 103 25.03 -0.08 7.21
CA GLU A 103 26.41 -0.18 6.77
C GLU A 103 26.81 1.12 6.06
N VAL A 104 27.99 1.63 6.37
CA VAL A 104 28.59 2.75 5.62
C VAL A 104 29.29 2.15 4.41
N VAL A 105 28.71 2.31 3.23
CA VAL A 105 29.24 1.76 1.98
C VAL A 105 30.38 2.62 1.44
N SER A 106 30.19 3.95 1.43
CA SER A 106 31.23 4.89 1.01
C SER A 106 31.00 6.28 1.60
N GLU A 107 32.08 6.99 1.89
CA GLU A 107 32.04 8.41 2.28
C GLU A 107 32.99 9.20 1.38
N ASP A 108 32.44 10.12 0.58
CA ASP A 108 33.19 11.11 -0.20
C ASP A 108 32.75 12.52 0.23
N PRO A 109 33.45 13.13 1.21
CA PRO A 109 33.13 14.47 1.67
C PRO A 109 33.33 15.55 0.61
N VAL A 110 34.18 15.33 -0.40
CA VAL A 110 34.47 16.32 -1.45
C VAL A 110 33.32 16.37 -2.45
N ALA A 111 32.80 15.21 -2.83
CA ALA A 111 31.62 15.09 -3.68
C ALA A 111 30.29 15.26 -2.92
N GLU A 112 30.33 15.52 -1.61
CA GLU A 112 29.16 15.50 -0.71
C GLU A 112 28.34 14.22 -0.87
N LYS A 113 29.00 13.06 -1.00
CA LYS A 113 28.33 11.78 -1.28
C LYS A 113 28.62 10.75 -0.20
N PHE A 114 27.61 10.46 0.61
CA PHE A 114 27.68 9.45 1.68
C PHE A 114 26.65 8.37 1.41
N VAL A 115 27.09 7.14 1.21
CA VAL A 115 26.21 6.02 0.84
C VAL A 115 26.10 5.05 2.00
N TYR A 116 24.86 4.74 2.35
CA TYR A 116 24.52 3.83 3.43
C TYR A 116 23.62 2.70 2.91
N ARG A 117 23.69 1.54 3.55
CA ARG A 117 22.90 0.37 3.16
C ARG A 117 22.28 -0.32 4.36
N THR A 118 21.05 -0.77 4.22
CA THR A 118 20.35 -1.65 5.16
C THR A 118 19.94 -2.94 4.44
N GLN A 119 19.05 -3.74 5.01
CA GLN A 119 18.65 -5.02 4.41
C GLN A 119 17.94 -4.81 3.06
N HIS A 120 17.02 -3.84 2.99
CA HIS A 120 16.20 -3.63 1.80
C HIS A 120 16.51 -2.32 1.06
N PHE A 121 17.39 -1.46 1.59
CA PHE A 121 17.62 -0.12 1.05
C PHE A 121 19.09 0.21 0.84
N GLU A 122 19.35 1.03 -0.19
CA GLU A 122 20.55 1.84 -0.32
C GLU A 122 20.16 3.31 -0.41
N PHE A 123 20.73 4.15 0.45
CA PHE A 123 20.44 5.57 0.45
C PHE A 123 21.69 6.44 0.44
N GLU A 124 21.66 7.44 -0.42
CA GLU A 124 22.69 8.47 -0.56
C GLU A 124 22.27 9.70 0.26
N SER A 125 23.21 10.28 1.00
CA SER A 125 23.04 11.52 1.74
C SER A 125 24.03 12.57 1.28
N GLN A 126 23.55 13.79 1.06
CA GLN A 126 24.40 14.97 0.80
C GLN A 126 25.00 15.56 2.08
N GLY A 127 25.66 14.70 2.85
CA GLY A 127 26.26 15.05 4.12
C GLY A 127 26.37 13.86 5.04
N LYS A 128 27.41 13.85 5.88
CA LYS A 128 27.62 12.77 6.83
C LYS A 128 26.55 12.79 7.91
N PHE A 129 25.81 11.70 8.10
CA PHE A 129 24.91 11.56 9.24
C PHE A 129 25.70 11.20 10.50
N ASN A 130 25.29 11.77 11.64
CA ASN A 130 25.74 11.25 12.92
C ASN A 130 25.11 9.86 13.18
N GLN A 131 25.68 9.10 14.12
CA GLN A 131 25.25 7.72 14.39
C GLN A 131 23.83 7.58 14.94
N VAL A 132 23.24 8.66 15.48
CA VAL A 132 21.86 8.65 15.97
C VAL A 132 20.90 8.83 14.80
N LEU A 133 21.13 9.86 13.98
CA LEU A 133 20.34 10.13 12.78
C LEU A 133 20.40 8.96 11.80
N LEU A 134 21.58 8.42 11.51
CA LEU A 134 21.75 7.28 10.60
C LEU A 134 20.90 6.07 11.05
N ARG A 135 20.92 5.78 12.35
CA ARG A 135 20.15 4.68 12.93
C ARG A 135 18.64 4.92 12.86
N ASP A 136 18.21 6.14 13.11
CA ASP A 136 16.79 6.48 13.05
C ASP A 136 16.28 6.44 11.61
N VAL A 137 17.01 7.00 10.65
CA VAL A 137 16.69 6.88 9.22
C VAL A 137 16.59 5.41 8.82
N ALA A 138 17.61 4.60 9.11
CA ALA A 138 17.58 3.16 8.80
C ALA A 138 16.38 2.43 9.41
N ARG A 139 16.04 2.73 10.68
CA ARG A 139 14.87 2.14 11.34
C ARG A 139 13.55 2.56 10.70
N ASN A 140 13.42 3.81 10.26
CA ASN A 140 12.21 4.27 9.57
C ASN A 140 12.03 3.54 8.25
N PHE A 141 13.10 3.45 7.45
CA PHE A 141 13.08 2.77 6.16
C PHE A 141 12.64 1.30 6.30
N GLU A 142 13.30 0.56 7.19
CA GLU A 142 13.00 -0.86 7.41
C GLU A 142 11.65 -1.08 8.14
N ALA A 143 11.25 -0.19 9.06
CA ALA A 143 9.94 -0.28 9.70
C ALA A 143 8.80 -0.05 8.70
N THR A 144 8.94 0.88 7.76
CA THR A 144 7.92 1.12 6.74
C THR A 144 7.79 -0.09 5.82
N TYR A 145 8.91 -0.76 5.50
CA TYR A 145 8.89 -2.01 4.73
C TYR A 145 8.05 -3.09 5.45
N GLU A 146 8.31 -3.31 6.74
CA GLU A 146 7.55 -4.27 7.54
C GLU A 146 6.07 -3.87 7.68
N LEU A 147 5.79 -2.57 7.83
CA LEU A 147 4.41 -2.06 7.87
C LEU A 147 3.62 -2.42 6.62
N LEU A 148 4.13 -2.08 5.43
CA LEU A 148 3.40 -2.30 4.17
C LEU A 148 3.16 -3.80 3.91
N LYS A 149 4.11 -4.64 4.29
CA LYS A 149 4.00 -6.09 4.21
C LYS A 149 2.96 -6.67 5.18
N ALA A 150 2.81 -6.08 6.37
CA ALA A 150 1.91 -6.56 7.41
C ALA A 150 0.46 -6.05 7.28
N LEU A 151 0.25 -4.93 6.59
CA LEU A 151 -1.10 -4.40 6.37
C LEU A 151 -1.92 -5.36 5.48
N PRO A 152 -3.25 -5.44 5.66
CA PRO A 152 -4.12 -6.35 4.91
C PRO A 152 -4.37 -5.89 3.46
N TRP A 153 -3.41 -5.17 2.88
CA TRP A 153 -3.41 -4.70 1.50
C TRP A 153 -2.77 -5.72 0.56
N HIS A 154 -2.18 -6.81 1.10
CA HIS A 154 -1.54 -7.88 0.33
C HIS A 154 -0.44 -7.34 -0.61
N ILE A 155 0.24 -6.28 -0.17
CA ILE A 155 1.38 -5.71 -0.86
C ILE A 155 2.60 -6.52 -0.46
N ASP A 156 3.30 -7.02 -1.46
CA ASP A 156 4.62 -7.62 -1.33
C ASP A 156 5.65 -6.59 -1.84
N PRO A 157 6.26 -5.80 -0.93
CA PRO A 157 7.15 -4.72 -1.31
C PRO A 157 8.40 -5.30 -1.96
N LYS A 158 8.64 -4.92 -3.22
CA LYS A 158 9.87 -5.26 -3.93
C LYS A 158 10.34 -4.08 -4.79
N PRO A 159 11.65 -3.86 -4.91
CA PRO A 159 12.18 -2.93 -5.91
C PRO A 159 11.72 -3.34 -7.31
N GLU A 160 11.41 -2.36 -8.15
CA GLU A 160 11.04 -2.63 -9.55
C GLU A 160 12.24 -3.13 -10.35
N SER A 161 13.44 -2.66 -10.01
CA SER A 161 14.70 -3.18 -10.55
C SER A 161 15.76 -3.32 -9.46
N GLY A 162 16.67 -4.28 -9.66
CA GLY A 162 17.72 -4.60 -8.70
C GLY A 162 17.20 -5.28 -7.43
N ASP A 163 18.06 -5.30 -6.40
CA ASP A 163 17.80 -5.99 -5.13
C ASP A 163 17.44 -5.03 -3.98
N LEU A 164 17.64 -3.72 -4.17
CA LEU A 164 17.49 -2.69 -3.13
C LEU A 164 16.61 -1.54 -3.60
N PHE A 165 15.83 -0.99 -2.68
CA PHE A 165 15.16 0.28 -2.87
C PHE A 165 16.16 1.44 -2.73
N HIS A 166 16.05 2.45 -3.59
CA HIS A 166 17.00 3.56 -3.65
C HIS A 166 16.39 4.87 -3.15
N ALA A 167 17.20 5.63 -2.39
CA ALA A 167 16.81 6.94 -1.88
C ALA A 167 17.96 7.96 -1.93
N LYS A 168 17.61 9.25 -2.06
CA LYS A 168 18.51 10.38 -1.84
C LYS A 168 17.95 11.34 -0.81
N LEU A 169 18.74 11.60 0.22
CA LEU A 169 18.49 12.62 1.22
C LEU A 169 19.41 13.81 0.93
N LEU A 170 18.80 14.94 0.59
CA LEU A 170 19.45 16.06 -0.08
C LEU A 170 19.62 17.23 0.89
N LYS A 171 20.71 17.98 0.74
CA LYS A 171 21.11 18.95 1.77
C LYS A 171 20.17 20.14 1.91
N ASP A 172 19.53 20.53 0.81
CA ASP A 172 18.64 21.68 0.69
C ASP A 172 17.62 21.46 -0.43
N LYS A 173 16.66 22.40 -0.54
CA LYS A 173 15.62 22.35 -1.58
C LYS A 173 16.16 22.54 -3.00
N ASP A 174 17.23 23.28 -3.18
CA ASP A 174 17.81 23.50 -4.52
C ASP A 174 18.40 22.19 -5.07
N ALA A 175 19.10 21.43 -4.23
CA ALA A 175 19.57 20.09 -4.56
C ALA A 175 18.41 19.12 -4.81
N TYR A 176 17.33 19.23 -4.04
CA TYR A 176 16.09 18.48 -4.27
C TYR A 176 15.48 18.75 -5.64
N PHE A 177 15.33 20.02 -6.04
CA PHE A 177 14.83 20.36 -7.38
C PHE A 177 15.80 19.92 -8.49
N ALA A 178 17.10 20.07 -8.29
CA ALA A 178 18.12 19.62 -9.24
C ALA A 178 18.10 18.09 -9.45
N ALA A 179 17.72 17.33 -8.41
CA ALA A 179 17.53 15.89 -8.49
C ALA A 179 16.20 15.46 -9.14
N GLY A 180 15.34 16.42 -9.51
CA GLY A 180 14.03 16.16 -10.12
C GLY A 180 12.85 16.18 -9.14
N GLY A 181 13.04 16.68 -7.92
CA GLY A 181 11.98 16.90 -6.95
C GLY A 181 10.94 17.92 -7.41
N MET A 182 9.69 17.74 -6.97
CA MET A 182 8.57 18.58 -7.37
C MET A 182 8.53 19.89 -6.56
N ARG A 183 8.11 21.01 -7.15
CA ARG A 183 7.86 22.24 -6.38
C ARG A 183 6.68 22.02 -5.43
N ASN A 184 6.73 22.67 -4.27
CA ASN A 184 5.68 22.61 -3.23
C ASN A 184 5.47 21.23 -2.57
N SER A 185 6.36 20.26 -2.77
CA SER A 185 6.33 18.98 -2.04
C SER A 185 7.37 18.93 -0.91
N GLY A 186 7.10 18.09 0.09
CA GLY A 186 8.03 17.80 1.19
C GLY A 186 9.06 16.73 0.82
N GLY A 187 8.67 15.77 0.00
CA GLY A 187 9.51 14.73 -0.59
C GLY A 187 8.90 14.31 -1.93
N MET A 188 9.49 13.31 -2.59
CA MET A 188 8.89 12.67 -3.77
C MET A 188 9.49 11.29 -4.00
N TYR A 189 8.64 10.31 -4.28
CA TYR A 189 9.02 9.12 -5.02
C TYR A 189 8.80 9.29 -6.52
N SER A 190 9.84 9.03 -7.32
CA SER A 190 9.75 9.03 -8.78
C SER A 190 9.68 7.59 -9.30
N SER A 191 8.51 7.13 -9.76
CA SER A 191 8.38 5.80 -10.40
C SER A 191 9.28 5.66 -11.61
N ARG A 192 9.46 6.72 -12.40
CA ARG A 192 10.33 6.71 -13.58
C ARG A 192 11.80 6.47 -13.24
N GLN A 193 12.29 7.08 -12.17
CA GLN A 193 13.68 6.92 -11.72
C GLN A 193 13.84 5.81 -10.67
N GLN A 194 12.72 5.27 -10.18
CA GLN A 194 12.63 4.34 -9.05
C GLN A 194 13.31 4.87 -7.80
N LEU A 195 13.23 6.19 -7.60
CA LEU A 195 14.05 6.91 -6.63
C LEU A 195 13.20 7.74 -5.68
N PHE A 196 13.41 7.51 -4.39
CA PHE A 196 12.93 8.38 -3.31
C PHE A 196 13.84 9.61 -3.17
N LEU A 197 13.26 10.79 -3.01
CA LEU A 197 13.97 12.06 -2.82
C LEU A 197 13.37 12.82 -1.63
N VAL A 198 14.20 13.31 -0.71
CA VAL A 198 13.76 14.20 0.36
C VAL A 198 14.86 15.21 0.74
N PRO A 199 14.58 16.51 0.89
CA PRO A 199 15.52 17.46 1.45
C PRO A 199 15.54 17.37 2.99
N PHE A 200 16.70 17.61 3.60
CA PHE A 200 16.89 17.60 5.06
C PHE A 200 15.93 18.54 5.79
N GLU A 201 15.62 19.69 5.18
CA GLU A 201 14.66 20.68 5.70
C GLU A 201 13.27 20.08 5.96
N SER A 202 12.82 19.16 5.10
CA SER A 202 11.49 18.57 5.21
C SER A 202 11.36 17.55 6.34
N ILE A 203 12.47 16.98 6.80
CA ILE A 203 12.51 15.95 7.84
C ILE A 203 13.18 16.43 9.14
N GLY A 204 13.42 17.74 9.28
CA GLY A 204 14.01 18.32 10.50
C GLY A 204 15.45 17.85 10.77
N VAL A 205 16.31 17.93 9.75
CA VAL A 205 17.73 17.58 9.85
C VAL A 205 18.59 18.83 9.68
N LYS A 206 19.55 19.03 10.59
CA LYS A 206 20.47 20.18 10.60
C LYS A 206 21.92 19.77 10.77
N LEU A 207 22.84 20.64 10.34
CA LEU A 207 24.27 20.44 10.54
C LEU A 207 24.65 20.73 12.01
N VAL A 208 25.36 19.79 12.65
CA VAL A 208 25.93 19.94 14.00
C VAL A 208 27.41 19.56 13.96
N GLY A 209 28.28 20.57 14.05
CA GLY A 209 29.72 20.36 13.86
C GLY A 209 30.03 19.97 12.41
N LYS A 210 30.46 18.72 12.19
CA LYS A 210 30.82 18.17 10.86
C LYS A 210 29.85 17.10 10.35
N ALA A 211 28.74 16.88 11.05
CA ALA A 211 27.76 15.85 10.70
C ALA A 211 26.33 16.38 10.88
N TYR A 212 25.40 15.85 10.13
CA TYR A 212 23.99 16.15 10.24
C TYR A 212 23.35 15.34 11.38
N ALA A 213 22.44 16.00 12.08
CA ALA A 213 21.71 15.49 13.22
C ALA A 213 20.24 15.91 13.13
N LYS A 214 19.39 15.20 13.87
CA LYS A 214 17.99 15.61 14.09
C LYS A 214 17.93 16.96 14.80
N ASP A 215 17.00 17.82 14.40
CA ASP A 215 16.61 18.99 15.17
C ASP A 215 15.33 18.73 15.97
N GLU A 216 14.76 19.79 16.55
CA GLU A 216 13.54 19.72 17.36
C GLU A 216 12.27 19.46 16.55
N ASN A 217 12.33 19.67 15.23
CA ASN A 217 11.24 19.46 14.27
C ASN A 217 11.40 18.13 13.50
N PHE A 218 12.35 17.27 13.89
CA PHE A 218 12.53 15.98 13.24
C PHE A 218 11.25 15.17 13.27
N GLU A 219 10.79 14.79 12.09
CA GLU A 219 9.50 14.19 11.85
C GLU A 219 9.64 13.06 10.82
N THR A 220 8.75 12.07 10.87
CA THR A 220 8.87 10.86 10.05
C THR A 220 7.77 10.72 9.00
N HIS A 221 6.71 11.53 9.05
CA HIS A 221 5.57 11.49 8.13
C HIS A 221 6.03 11.62 6.69
N THR A 222 6.82 12.64 6.32
CA THR A 222 7.28 12.83 4.94
C THR A 222 8.05 11.61 4.44
N MET A 223 8.93 11.06 5.28
CA MET A 223 9.71 9.87 4.93
C MET A 223 8.82 8.64 4.73
N VAL A 224 7.90 8.38 5.66
CA VAL A 224 7.00 7.23 5.59
C VAL A 224 6.04 7.36 4.39
N HIS A 225 5.52 8.56 4.13
CA HIS A 225 4.65 8.85 2.99
C HIS A 225 5.31 8.45 1.66
N GLU A 226 6.53 8.94 1.41
CA GLU A 226 7.23 8.67 0.15
C GLU A 226 7.76 7.23 0.06
N LEU A 227 8.14 6.62 1.19
CA LEU A 227 8.49 5.19 1.25
C LEU A 227 7.30 4.30 0.91
N THR A 228 6.10 4.69 1.35
CA THR A 228 4.87 3.99 0.98
C THR A 228 4.66 4.01 -0.53
N HIS A 229 4.81 5.17 -1.20
CA HIS A 229 4.78 5.24 -2.66
C HIS A 229 5.81 4.30 -3.32
N GLN A 230 7.05 4.30 -2.81
CA GLN A 230 8.12 3.44 -3.33
C GLN A 230 7.79 1.94 -3.21
N MET A 231 7.28 1.51 -2.05
CA MET A 231 6.88 0.12 -1.81
C MET A 231 5.63 -0.28 -2.62
N MET A 232 4.84 0.72 -3.00
CA MET A 232 3.64 0.57 -3.82
C MET A 232 3.93 0.68 -5.32
N HIS A 233 5.19 0.74 -5.78
CA HIS A 233 5.57 1.02 -7.18
C HIS A 233 4.64 0.42 -8.23
N PHE A 234 4.47 -0.91 -8.20
CA PHE A 234 3.58 -1.63 -9.13
C PHE A 234 2.14 -1.10 -9.09
N TRP A 235 1.63 -0.86 -7.88
CA TRP A 235 0.24 -0.48 -7.61
C TRP A 235 -0.08 0.95 -8.05
N LEU A 236 0.90 1.86 -8.08
CA LEU A 236 0.69 3.28 -8.42
C LEU A 236 0.00 3.46 -9.78
N ASP A 237 0.27 2.58 -10.74
CA ASP A 237 -0.34 2.61 -12.06
C ASP A 237 -1.81 2.13 -12.09
N TYR A 238 -2.27 1.41 -11.07
CA TYR A 238 -3.56 0.74 -11.06
C TYR A 238 -4.52 1.27 -9.99
N LEU A 239 -4.04 2.18 -9.16
CA LEU A 239 -4.82 2.85 -8.12
C LEU A 239 -5.23 4.25 -8.61
N PRO A 240 -6.46 4.71 -8.31
CA PRO A 240 -6.82 6.12 -8.42
C PRO A 240 -5.90 6.98 -7.56
N GLN A 241 -5.63 8.22 -7.99
CA GLN A 241 -4.70 9.12 -7.31
C GLN A 241 -5.04 9.31 -5.81
N TRP A 242 -6.33 9.41 -5.46
CA TRP A 242 -6.74 9.56 -4.06
C TRP A 242 -6.40 8.33 -3.20
N VAL A 243 -6.36 7.12 -3.77
CA VAL A 243 -5.95 5.92 -3.02
C VAL A 243 -4.44 5.92 -2.83
N VAL A 244 -3.69 6.28 -3.87
CA VAL A 244 -2.22 6.43 -3.83
C VAL A 244 -1.84 7.38 -2.69
N GLU A 245 -2.36 8.59 -2.70
CA GLU A 245 -2.02 9.60 -1.69
C GLU A 245 -2.66 9.29 -0.33
N GLY A 246 -3.89 8.76 -0.30
CA GLY A 246 -4.57 8.43 0.93
C GLY A 246 -3.88 7.32 1.73
N THR A 247 -3.28 6.33 1.05
CA THR A 247 -2.53 5.26 1.71
C THR A 247 -1.19 5.75 2.24
N ALA A 248 -0.48 6.58 1.48
CA ALA A 248 0.73 7.25 1.93
C ALA A 248 0.48 8.15 3.15
N GLU A 249 -0.56 8.98 3.12
CA GLU A 249 -1.00 9.77 4.28
C GLU A 249 -1.38 8.87 5.47
N TYR A 250 -2.19 7.83 5.24
CA TYR A 250 -2.60 6.92 6.31
C TYR A 250 -1.39 6.33 7.04
N THR A 251 -0.44 5.75 6.29
CA THR A 251 0.79 5.20 6.88
C THR A 251 1.64 6.26 7.58
N GLY A 252 1.80 7.43 6.97
CA GLY A 252 2.55 8.55 7.54
C GLY A 252 1.95 9.10 8.84
N THR A 253 0.63 8.97 9.05
CA THR A 253 -0.03 9.39 10.29
C THR A 253 0.04 8.35 11.42
N LEU A 254 0.47 7.12 11.15
CA LEU A 254 0.55 6.10 12.20
C LEU A 254 1.63 6.46 13.23
N PRO A 255 1.34 6.37 14.55
CA PRO A 255 2.35 6.67 15.55
C PRO A 255 3.55 5.73 15.43
N LEU A 256 4.73 6.33 15.18
CA LEU A 256 6.00 5.62 15.01
C LEU A 256 6.97 6.00 16.12
N HIS A 257 7.42 5.00 16.88
CA HIS A 257 8.41 5.20 17.94
C HIS A 257 9.51 4.15 17.85
N THR A 258 10.75 4.62 17.64
CA THR A 258 11.93 3.76 17.59
C THR A 258 11.76 2.59 16.61
N GLY A 259 11.28 2.84 15.39
CA GLY A 259 11.10 1.77 14.38
C GLY A 259 9.93 0.82 14.63
N GLN A 260 8.98 1.18 15.49
CA GLN A 260 7.73 0.43 15.73
C GLN A 260 6.52 1.33 15.50
N PHE A 261 5.68 0.95 14.54
CA PHE A 261 4.37 1.53 14.27
C PHE A 261 3.32 0.96 15.20
N ARG A 262 2.57 1.82 15.89
CA ARG A 262 1.40 1.44 16.67
C ARG A 262 0.14 1.55 15.83
N VAL A 263 -0.10 0.54 14.99
CA VAL A 263 -1.26 0.48 14.10
C VAL A 263 -2.59 0.49 14.86
N SER A 264 -2.65 -0.18 16.02
CA SER A 264 -3.81 -0.12 16.94
C SER A 264 -4.10 1.28 17.48
N ALA A 265 -3.12 2.19 17.42
CA ALA A 265 -3.25 3.59 17.82
C ALA A 265 -3.51 4.55 16.63
N ALA A 266 -3.95 4.05 15.48
CA ALA A 266 -4.29 4.87 14.31
C ALA A 266 -5.25 6.04 14.63
N LYS A 267 -6.19 5.84 15.58
CA LYS A 267 -7.08 6.90 16.06
C LYS A 267 -6.33 8.06 16.72
N ASN A 268 -5.22 7.81 17.41
CA ASN A 268 -4.38 8.85 17.97
C ASN A 268 -3.64 9.59 16.86
N GLY A 269 -3.07 8.86 15.89
CA GLY A 269 -2.46 9.45 14.70
C GLY A 269 -3.40 10.39 13.94
N LEU A 270 -4.66 9.97 13.73
CA LEU A 270 -5.72 10.82 13.18
C LEU A 270 -5.94 12.10 13.99
N ARG A 271 -5.96 12.02 15.32
CA ARG A 271 -6.14 13.19 16.19
C ARG A 271 -4.96 14.15 16.11
N ASP A 272 -3.74 13.61 16.09
CA ASP A 272 -2.50 14.39 16.00
C ASP A 272 -2.42 15.09 14.65
N TYR A 273 -2.77 14.40 13.55
CA TYR A 273 -2.86 14.98 12.22
C TYR A 273 -3.90 16.11 12.14
N LEU A 274 -5.09 15.92 12.71
CA LEU A 274 -6.11 16.97 12.79
C LEU A 274 -5.65 18.17 13.64
N ALA A 275 -4.92 17.94 14.73
CA ALA A 275 -4.34 19.01 15.54
C ALA A 275 -3.26 19.77 14.77
N PHE A 276 -2.39 19.06 14.05
CA PHE A 276 -1.41 19.63 13.15
C PHE A 276 -2.08 20.53 12.10
N LEU A 277 -3.10 20.03 11.40
CA LEU A 277 -3.84 20.81 10.41
C LEU A 277 -4.47 22.06 11.04
N LYS A 278 -5.15 21.94 12.19
CA LYS A 278 -5.73 23.10 12.89
C LYS A 278 -4.70 24.17 13.22
N ASN A 279 -3.50 23.76 13.64
CA ASN A 279 -2.43 24.68 14.02
C ASN A 279 -1.74 25.32 12.79
N LYS A 280 -1.59 24.57 11.69
CA LYS A 280 -0.89 25.03 10.47
C LYS A 280 -1.78 25.82 9.50
N THR A 281 -3.07 25.49 9.37
CA THR A 281 -3.97 26.14 8.39
C THR A 281 -4.61 27.42 8.91
N MET A 282 -4.39 27.80 10.19
CA MET A 282 -4.98 28.94 10.91
C MET A 282 -6.53 29.02 10.95
N ASN A 283 -7.25 28.18 10.21
CA ASN A 283 -8.71 28.23 10.03
C ASN A 283 -9.44 26.91 10.34
N GLY A 284 -8.79 25.97 11.03
CA GLY A 284 -9.43 24.72 11.47
C GLY A 284 -9.21 23.52 10.53
N VAL A 285 -10.06 22.49 10.67
CA VAL A 285 -10.01 21.29 9.81
C VAL A 285 -10.55 21.65 8.43
N PRO A 286 -9.85 21.32 7.33
CA PRO A 286 -10.35 21.61 5.98
C PRO A 286 -11.68 20.92 5.70
N GLU A 287 -12.56 21.58 4.94
CA GLU A 287 -13.75 20.93 4.39
C GLU A 287 -13.31 19.82 3.41
N PRO A 288 -13.88 18.60 3.47
CA PRO A 288 -13.60 17.56 2.50
C PRO A 288 -13.76 18.02 1.04
N TYR A 289 -12.94 17.48 0.16
CA TYR A 289 -13.00 17.68 -1.28
C TYR A 289 -14.22 16.90 -1.84
N PRO A 290 -14.95 17.44 -2.83
CA PRO A 290 -16.11 16.75 -3.39
C PRO A 290 -15.72 15.41 -4.03
N LEU A 291 -16.42 14.32 -3.69
CA LEU A 291 -16.05 12.97 -4.13
C LEU A 291 -16.21 12.80 -5.65
N GLU A 292 -17.23 13.46 -6.22
CA GLU A 292 -17.50 13.47 -7.66
C GLU A 292 -16.37 14.11 -8.48
N GLN A 293 -15.53 14.93 -7.84
CA GLN A 293 -14.33 15.52 -8.44
C GLN A 293 -13.07 14.73 -8.06
N LEU A 294 -13.01 14.18 -6.85
CA LEU A 294 -11.86 13.44 -6.34
C LEU A 294 -11.70 12.06 -7.00
N PHE A 295 -12.79 11.32 -7.18
CA PHE A 295 -12.73 9.95 -7.72
C PHE A 295 -12.23 9.87 -9.16
N PRO A 296 -12.64 10.75 -10.09
CA PRO A 296 -12.12 10.73 -11.46
C PRO A 296 -10.84 11.55 -11.64
N ILE A 297 -10.27 12.15 -10.59
CA ILE A 297 -9.11 13.03 -10.74
C ILE A 297 -7.92 12.28 -11.34
N THR A 298 -7.35 12.83 -12.40
CA THR A 298 -6.11 12.33 -13.00
C THR A 298 -4.89 12.87 -12.25
N ASN A 299 -3.73 12.22 -12.40
CA ASN A 299 -2.48 12.71 -11.86
C ASN A 299 -2.12 14.12 -12.40
N GLU A 300 -2.39 14.37 -13.69
CA GLU A 300 -2.20 15.71 -14.28
C GLU A 300 -3.06 16.78 -13.59
N GLN A 301 -4.34 16.50 -13.38
CA GLN A 301 -5.24 17.42 -12.69
C GLN A 301 -4.85 17.61 -11.22
N TRP A 302 -4.43 16.52 -10.55
CA TRP A 302 -3.92 16.58 -9.18
C TRP A 302 -2.70 17.51 -9.09
N ASN A 303 -1.67 17.27 -9.91
CA ASN A 303 -0.46 18.09 -9.94
C ASN A 303 -0.76 19.55 -10.27
N LYS A 304 -1.70 19.80 -11.18
CA LYS A 304 -2.15 21.16 -11.47
C LYS A 304 -2.73 21.85 -10.23
N VAL A 305 -3.53 21.15 -9.42
CA VAL A 305 -4.03 21.70 -8.15
C VAL A 305 -2.90 21.97 -7.15
N LEU A 306 -1.90 21.08 -7.08
CA LEU A 306 -0.72 21.27 -6.22
C LEU A 306 0.10 22.51 -6.58
N GLU A 307 0.22 22.79 -7.87
CA GLU A 307 0.92 23.97 -8.39
C GLU A 307 0.11 25.26 -8.18
N ASP A 308 -1.19 25.22 -8.45
CA ASP A 308 -2.03 26.42 -8.56
C ASP A 308 -2.74 26.83 -7.26
N ASP A 309 -3.14 25.88 -6.40
CA ASP A 309 -3.97 26.16 -5.22
C ASP A 309 -3.55 25.32 -3.99
N PRO A 310 -2.69 25.87 -3.12
CA PRO A 310 -2.24 25.20 -1.90
C PRO A 310 -3.38 24.79 -0.95
N ARG A 311 -4.50 25.52 -0.92
CA ARG A 311 -5.63 25.17 -0.05
C ARG A 311 -6.40 23.98 -0.60
N ALA A 312 -6.65 23.97 -1.91
CA ALA A 312 -7.27 22.82 -2.57
C ALA A 312 -6.36 21.59 -2.50
N SER A 313 -5.04 21.76 -2.64
CA SER A 313 -4.06 20.68 -2.44
C SER A 313 -4.20 20.04 -1.06
N HIS A 314 -4.20 20.83 0.03
CA HIS A 314 -4.42 20.28 1.37
C HIS A 314 -5.74 19.52 1.50
N ARG A 315 -6.82 19.97 0.83
CA ARG A 315 -8.11 19.26 0.85
C ARG A 315 -8.05 17.94 0.10
N LEU A 316 -7.30 17.84 -1.00
CA LEU A 316 -7.10 16.60 -1.75
C LEU A 316 -6.44 15.53 -0.88
N TYR A 317 -5.29 15.85 -0.27
CA TYR A 317 -4.58 14.95 0.66
C TYR A 317 -5.45 14.59 1.87
N PHE A 318 -6.06 15.60 2.50
CA PHE A 318 -6.91 15.38 3.68
C PHE A 318 -8.08 14.44 3.39
N THR A 319 -8.78 14.64 2.27
CA THR A 319 -9.95 13.82 1.91
C THR A 319 -9.53 12.40 1.53
N SER A 320 -8.41 12.26 0.85
CA SER A 320 -7.81 10.97 0.50
C SER A 320 -7.47 10.15 1.75
N PHE A 321 -6.84 10.78 2.74
CA PHE A 321 -6.59 10.19 4.04
C PHE A 321 -7.88 9.77 4.76
N LEU A 322 -8.89 10.65 4.79
CA LEU A 322 -10.16 10.35 5.44
C LEU A 322 -10.85 9.14 4.82
N LEU A 323 -10.82 9.02 3.49
CA LEU A 323 -11.40 7.88 2.80
C LEU A 323 -10.70 6.57 3.16
N VAL A 324 -9.36 6.55 3.11
CA VAL A 324 -8.59 5.34 3.47
C VAL A 324 -8.84 4.95 4.92
N TYR A 325 -8.76 5.91 5.85
CA TYR A 325 -9.06 5.62 7.25
C TYR A 325 -10.51 5.15 7.45
N TYR A 326 -11.49 5.75 6.78
CA TYR A 326 -12.88 5.32 6.82
C TYR A 326 -13.03 3.87 6.36
N PHE A 327 -12.52 3.52 5.17
CA PHE A 327 -12.64 2.17 4.64
C PHE A 327 -11.91 1.12 5.47
N MET A 328 -10.84 1.50 6.16
CA MET A 328 -10.09 0.59 7.02
C MET A 328 -10.74 0.39 8.40
N HIS A 329 -11.31 1.44 8.99
CA HIS A 329 -11.66 1.45 10.43
C HIS A 329 -13.13 1.73 10.74
N LEU A 330 -13.89 2.29 9.82
CA LEU A 330 -15.24 2.83 10.09
C LEU A 330 -16.32 2.28 9.17
N ASP A 331 -15.96 1.82 7.97
CA ASP A 331 -16.94 1.27 7.03
C ASP A 331 -17.46 -0.09 7.49
N GLY A 332 -18.77 -0.31 7.32
CA GLY A 332 -19.45 -1.53 7.77
C GLY A 332 -19.18 -1.86 9.24
N LYS A 333 -18.43 -2.96 9.47
CA LYS A 333 -18.06 -3.44 10.81
C LYS A 333 -16.77 -2.81 11.37
N GLY A 334 -16.10 -1.95 10.59
CA GLY A 334 -14.81 -1.37 10.93
C GLY A 334 -13.65 -2.37 10.85
N ASP A 335 -13.78 -3.39 10.02
CA ASP A 335 -12.80 -4.49 9.87
C ASP A 335 -12.03 -4.44 8.54
N GLY A 336 -12.19 -3.39 7.74
CA GLY A 336 -11.40 -3.17 6.52
C GLY A 336 -11.70 -4.10 5.34
N GLN A 337 -12.80 -4.89 5.40
CA GLN A 337 -13.09 -5.93 4.40
C GLN A 337 -13.15 -5.42 2.96
N LEU A 338 -13.87 -4.32 2.72
CA LEU A 338 -14.01 -3.75 1.38
C LEU A 338 -12.68 -3.22 0.86
N PHE A 339 -11.86 -2.62 1.72
CA PHE A 339 -10.55 -2.10 1.33
C PHE A 339 -9.57 -3.22 0.98
N ALA A 340 -9.51 -4.28 1.80
CA ALA A 340 -8.69 -5.44 1.49
C ALA A 340 -9.17 -6.16 0.22
N ARG A 341 -10.49 -6.22 -0.01
CA ARG A 341 -11.07 -6.78 -1.24
C ARG A 341 -10.68 -5.94 -2.44
N TYR A 342 -10.77 -4.63 -2.33
CA TYR A 342 -10.34 -3.71 -3.37
C TYR A 342 -8.87 -3.95 -3.76
N PHE A 343 -7.96 -4.00 -2.78
CA PHE A 343 -6.54 -4.30 -3.06
C PHE A 343 -6.33 -5.70 -3.64
N ARG A 344 -7.05 -6.71 -3.17
CA ARG A 344 -6.97 -8.06 -3.73
C ARG A 344 -7.35 -8.08 -5.22
N GLU A 345 -8.48 -7.47 -5.59
CA GLU A 345 -8.94 -7.44 -6.99
C GLU A 345 -8.02 -6.58 -7.88
N VAL A 346 -7.45 -5.48 -7.35
CA VAL A 346 -6.42 -4.72 -8.07
C VAL A 346 -5.17 -5.58 -8.28
N GLY A 347 -4.76 -6.35 -7.26
CA GLY A 347 -3.58 -7.22 -7.32
C GLY A 347 -3.70 -8.39 -8.30
N GLU A 348 -4.91 -8.81 -8.69
CA GLU A 348 -5.12 -9.91 -9.64
C GLU A 348 -4.44 -9.66 -11.00
N VAL A 349 -4.30 -8.40 -11.42
CA VAL A 349 -3.66 -8.10 -12.71
C VAL A 349 -2.14 -8.23 -12.68
N ARG A 350 -1.52 -8.22 -11.49
CA ARG A 350 -0.06 -8.16 -11.30
C ARG A 350 0.67 -9.24 -12.06
N LYS A 351 0.30 -10.51 -11.86
CA LYS A 351 0.95 -11.63 -12.51
C LYS A 351 0.93 -11.50 -14.04
N SER A 352 -0.22 -11.15 -14.61
CA SER A 352 -0.38 -11.03 -16.06
C SER A 352 0.47 -9.89 -16.66
N VAL A 353 0.63 -8.80 -15.91
CA VAL A 353 1.46 -7.65 -16.30
C VAL A 353 2.94 -7.99 -16.21
N GLU A 354 3.37 -8.62 -15.11
CA GLU A 354 4.75 -9.07 -14.92
C GLU A 354 5.15 -10.10 -15.99
N ASP A 355 4.28 -11.08 -16.26
CA ASP A 355 4.48 -12.09 -17.31
C ASP A 355 4.59 -11.43 -18.70
N TYR A 356 3.79 -10.39 -18.98
CA TYR A 356 3.88 -9.64 -20.22
C TYR A 356 5.20 -8.88 -20.36
N TYR A 357 5.63 -8.14 -19.33
CA TYR A 357 6.91 -7.41 -19.40
C TYR A 357 8.09 -8.35 -19.55
N LYS A 358 8.09 -9.48 -18.83
CA LYS A 358 9.09 -10.54 -19.02
C LYS A 358 9.09 -11.07 -20.46
N ALA A 359 7.91 -11.38 -21.01
CA ALA A 359 7.80 -11.84 -22.39
C ALA A 359 8.28 -10.79 -23.40
N MET A 360 8.06 -9.49 -23.13
CA MET A 360 8.55 -8.38 -23.94
C MET A 360 10.08 -8.24 -23.88
N GLU A 361 10.68 -8.39 -22.70
CA GLU A 361 12.14 -8.42 -22.57
C GLU A 361 12.77 -9.59 -23.32
N ASP A 362 12.17 -10.78 -23.20
CA ASP A 362 12.63 -11.97 -23.91
C ASP A 362 12.44 -11.83 -25.43
N PHE A 363 11.34 -11.22 -25.88
CA PHE A 363 11.10 -10.88 -27.29
C PHE A 363 12.19 -9.94 -27.82
N LYS A 364 12.54 -8.88 -27.07
CA LYS A 364 13.58 -7.90 -27.47
C LYS A 364 14.97 -8.51 -27.63
N LYS A 365 15.24 -9.68 -27.01
CA LYS A 365 16.51 -10.42 -27.13
C LYS A 365 16.54 -11.38 -28.32
N GLN A 366 15.43 -11.61 -29.02
CA GLN A 366 15.37 -12.58 -30.11
C GLN A 366 16.13 -12.10 -31.35
N PRO A 367 16.77 -13.02 -32.11
CA PRO A 367 17.36 -12.69 -33.41
C PRO A 367 16.31 -12.08 -34.35
N GLY A 368 16.66 -10.95 -34.97
CA GLY A 368 15.76 -10.21 -35.87
C GLY A 368 14.98 -9.08 -35.21
N VAL A 369 15.12 -8.89 -33.89
CA VAL A 369 14.69 -7.65 -33.20
C VAL A 369 15.89 -6.71 -33.09
N LYS A 370 15.69 -5.45 -33.49
CA LYS A 370 16.66 -4.36 -33.33
C LYS A 370 16.08 -3.33 -32.38
N VAL A 371 16.66 -3.23 -31.19
CA VAL A 371 16.32 -2.19 -30.21
C VAL A 371 17.12 -0.94 -30.52
N ASN A 372 16.43 0.18 -30.65
CA ASN A 372 17.00 1.49 -30.91
C ASN A 372 17.46 2.15 -29.59
N PRO A 373 18.37 3.14 -29.63
CA PRO A 373 18.86 3.82 -28.43
C PRO A 373 17.77 4.52 -27.60
N ASP A 374 16.66 4.90 -28.22
CA ASP A 374 15.50 5.53 -27.57
C ASP A 374 14.53 4.51 -26.92
N GLY A 375 14.88 3.22 -26.97
CA GLY A 375 14.08 2.12 -26.42
C GLY A 375 12.98 1.60 -27.35
N SER A 376 12.73 2.26 -28.49
CA SER A 376 11.90 1.71 -29.55
C SER A 376 12.56 0.48 -30.18
N PHE A 377 11.81 -0.36 -30.89
CA PHE A 377 12.39 -1.52 -31.54
C PHE A 377 11.68 -1.84 -32.86
N THR A 378 12.44 -2.41 -33.78
CA THR A 378 11.93 -2.97 -35.04
C THR A 378 12.15 -4.47 -35.04
N TYR A 379 11.27 -5.21 -35.71
CA TYR A 379 11.34 -6.67 -35.73
C TYR A 379 10.88 -7.19 -37.09
N ARG A 380 11.27 -8.43 -37.42
CA ARG A 380 10.86 -9.07 -38.68
C ARG A 380 9.35 -9.30 -38.70
N SER A 381 8.73 -9.14 -39.87
CA SER A 381 7.27 -9.23 -40.02
C SER A 381 6.67 -10.60 -39.71
N ASP A 382 7.48 -11.67 -39.69
CA ASP A 382 7.07 -13.04 -39.34
C ASP A 382 7.05 -13.30 -37.82
N MET A 383 7.52 -12.36 -36.99
CA MET A 383 7.58 -12.53 -35.54
C MET A 383 6.28 -12.09 -34.87
N VAL A 384 5.90 -12.80 -33.79
CA VAL A 384 4.68 -12.53 -33.02
C VAL A 384 5.03 -11.74 -31.77
N LEU A 385 4.49 -10.52 -31.68
CA LEU A 385 4.65 -9.68 -30.51
C LEU A 385 3.84 -10.24 -29.32
N PRO A 386 4.39 -10.26 -28.09
CA PRO A 386 3.62 -10.52 -26.89
C PRO A 386 2.40 -9.61 -26.81
N LYS A 387 1.24 -10.17 -26.44
CA LYS A 387 -0.01 -9.40 -26.33
C LYS A 387 -0.12 -8.79 -24.94
N PRO A 388 -0.34 -7.46 -24.83
CA PRO A 388 -0.55 -6.83 -23.52
C PRO A 388 -1.86 -7.29 -22.88
N PRO A 389 -1.88 -7.48 -21.54
CA PRO A 389 -3.11 -7.60 -20.76
C PRO A 389 -4.03 -6.41 -21.00
N ASP A 390 -5.35 -6.64 -20.95
CA ASP A 390 -6.37 -5.63 -21.26
C ASP A 390 -6.17 -4.32 -20.50
N VAL A 391 -5.80 -4.41 -19.22
CA VAL A 391 -5.62 -3.26 -18.31
C VAL A 391 -4.47 -2.32 -18.69
N ILE A 392 -3.46 -2.80 -19.46
CA ILE A 392 -2.33 -1.96 -19.89
C ILE A 392 -2.34 -1.67 -21.40
N LYS A 393 -3.43 -2.00 -22.10
CA LYS A 393 -3.53 -1.73 -23.55
C LYS A 393 -3.48 -0.25 -23.90
N SER A 394 -4.03 0.59 -23.03
CA SER A 394 -4.02 2.05 -23.19
C SER A 394 -4.30 2.74 -21.84
N PRO A 395 -4.05 4.06 -21.74
CA PRO A 395 -4.45 4.86 -20.59
C PRO A 395 -5.96 4.75 -20.28
N GLU A 396 -6.80 4.68 -21.30
CA GLU A 396 -8.26 4.57 -21.15
C GLU A 396 -8.65 3.20 -20.56
N ALA A 397 -8.00 2.11 -21.00
CA ALA A 397 -8.25 0.79 -20.44
C ALA A 397 -7.88 0.70 -18.96
N ARG A 398 -6.79 1.39 -18.57
CA ARG A 398 -6.36 1.52 -17.17
C ARG A 398 -7.36 2.37 -16.36
N ALA A 399 -7.85 3.47 -16.90
CA ALA A 399 -8.86 4.31 -16.25
C ALA A 399 -10.18 3.55 -16.05
N GLU A 400 -10.64 2.78 -17.06
CA GLU A 400 -11.82 1.93 -16.93
C GLU A 400 -11.63 0.81 -15.90
N PHE A 401 -10.42 0.25 -15.80
CA PHE A 401 -10.09 -0.69 -14.75
C PHE A 401 -10.18 -0.06 -13.35
N GLN A 402 -9.57 1.11 -13.15
CA GLN A 402 -9.64 1.86 -11.89
C GLN A 402 -11.10 2.20 -11.51
N LYS A 403 -11.92 2.62 -12.48
CA LYS A 403 -13.34 2.91 -12.28
C LYS A 403 -14.13 1.66 -11.91
N LYS A 404 -13.86 0.53 -12.56
CA LYS A 404 -14.49 -0.76 -12.28
C LYS A 404 -14.15 -1.25 -10.87
N THR A 405 -12.87 -1.19 -10.47
CA THR A 405 -12.45 -1.65 -9.14
C THR A 405 -12.94 -0.72 -8.04
N LEU A 406 -13.04 0.59 -8.28
CA LEU A 406 -13.64 1.54 -7.34
C LEU A 406 -15.06 1.15 -6.91
N GLN A 407 -15.84 0.48 -7.78
CA GLN A 407 -17.19 0.01 -7.43
C GLN A 407 -17.20 -0.97 -6.24
N ILE A 408 -16.08 -1.64 -5.96
CA ILE A 408 -15.92 -2.50 -4.78
C ILE A 408 -16.01 -1.67 -3.49
N LEU A 409 -15.38 -0.49 -3.48
CA LEU A 409 -15.42 0.42 -2.34
C LEU A 409 -16.77 1.11 -2.24
N LEU A 410 -17.40 1.42 -3.38
CA LEU A 410 -18.74 2.02 -3.36
C LEU A 410 -19.80 1.03 -2.86
N ASP A 411 -19.67 -0.27 -3.17
CA ASP A 411 -20.61 -1.32 -2.75
C ASP A 411 -22.08 -0.94 -3.01
N GLY A 412 -22.33 -0.35 -4.19
CA GLY A 412 -23.66 0.12 -4.62
C GLY A 412 -24.11 1.48 -4.06
N ARG A 413 -23.30 2.14 -3.22
CA ARG A 413 -23.57 3.49 -2.69
C ARG A 413 -23.30 4.56 -3.74
N SER A 414 -24.11 5.62 -3.73
CA SER A 414 -23.74 6.86 -4.41
C SER A 414 -22.61 7.58 -3.66
N GLU A 415 -21.90 8.47 -4.33
CA GLU A 415 -20.88 9.34 -3.70
C GLU A 415 -21.48 10.21 -2.58
N ALA A 416 -22.70 10.70 -2.76
CA ALA A 416 -23.41 11.47 -1.74
C ALA A 416 -23.75 10.61 -0.51
N ASP A 417 -24.21 9.37 -0.70
CA ASP A 417 -24.46 8.43 0.39
C ASP A 417 -23.17 8.08 1.13
N LEU A 418 -22.08 7.83 0.39
CA LEU A 418 -20.77 7.55 0.95
C LEU A 418 -20.27 8.73 1.79
N MET A 419 -20.33 9.96 1.28
CA MET A 419 -19.91 11.15 2.03
C MET A 419 -20.75 11.34 3.31
N LYS A 420 -22.06 11.07 3.26
CA LYS A 420 -22.92 11.08 4.45
C LYS A 420 -22.45 10.05 5.48
N GLN A 421 -22.14 8.83 5.05
CA GLN A 421 -21.64 7.76 5.93
C GLN A 421 -20.27 8.10 6.53
N ILE A 422 -19.37 8.70 5.74
CA ILE A 422 -18.07 9.21 6.20
C ILE A 422 -18.29 10.22 7.33
N ARG A 423 -19.11 11.26 7.11
CA ARG A 423 -19.41 12.27 8.14
C ARG A 423 -19.99 11.65 9.41
N THR A 424 -20.89 10.68 9.29
CA THR A 424 -21.44 9.94 10.43
C THR A 424 -20.35 9.15 11.17
N GLY A 425 -19.50 8.42 10.45
CA GLY A 425 -18.41 7.62 11.03
C GLY A 425 -17.43 8.49 11.82
N TYR A 426 -16.98 9.62 11.25
CA TYR A 426 -16.10 10.56 11.94
C TYR A 426 -16.76 11.26 13.13
N SER A 427 -18.07 11.55 13.04
CA SER A 427 -18.82 12.13 14.15
C SER A 427 -18.82 11.21 15.39
N HIS A 428 -18.88 9.89 15.21
CA HIS A 428 -18.74 8.93 16.31
C HIS A 428 -17.35 8.94 16.97
N LEU A 429 -16.32 9.43 16.25
CA LEU A 429 -14.99 9.64 16.81
C LEU A 429 -14.83 11.02 17.50
N GLY A 430 -15.87 11.85 17.49
CA GLY A 430 -15.85 13.23 17.98
C GLY A 430 -15.25 14.23 16.98
N ILE A 431 -15.16 13.85 15.70
CA ILE A 431 -14.60 14.70 14.64
C ILE A 431 -15.76 15.22 13.79
N ARG A 432 -15.87 16.55 13.68
CA ARG A 432 -16.85 17.21 12.81
C ARG A 432 -16.15 17.61 11.52
N LEU A 433 -16.64 17.05 10.41
CA LEU A 433 -16.21 17.31 9.05
C LEU A 433 -17.19 18.23 8.34
#